data_AF-A0AAJ1D136-F1
#
_entry.id   AF-A0AAJ1D136-F1
#
_cell.length_a   1.000
_cell.length_b   1.000
_cell.length_c   1.000
_cell.angle_alpha   90.00
_cell.angle_beta   90.00
_cell.angle_gamma   90.00
#
_symmetry.space_group_name_H-M   'P 1'
#
loop_
_entity.id
_entity.type
_entity.pdbx_description
1 polymer ?
#
loop_
_entity_poly.entity_id
_entity_poly.type
_entity_poly.pdbx_seq_one_letter_code
_entity_poly.pdbx_strand_id
1 'polypeptide(L)'
;MKHRTWLLAPLHLHFDENLARVEAGGRLGIFKTTVCDLFVRLRKAGLSWPLPPALSEQKLDECLYRPLSSAPPVPVVTVTDEKPIARKRIRRPNCPRAFKTALVEKSLQLGTNVAQLARENGINDNLLFNWRCLYRKGLLLPHNSELALLPVIRNA
;
A
#
# COMPACT_ATOMS: atom_id res chain seq x y z
N MET A 1 -11.78 -15.96 -16.63
CA MET A 1 -11.64 -15.02 -15.48
C MET A 1 -12.55 -15.52 -14.38
N LYS A 2 -12.04 -15.81 -13.18
CA LYS A 2 -12.88 -16.19 -12.03
C LYS A 2 -13.46 -14.90 -11.44
N HIS A 3 -14.79 -14.75 -11.46
CA HIS A 3 -15.49 -13.62 -10.84
C HIS A 3 -15.86 -13.97 -9.40
N ARG A 4 -15.97 -12.96 -8.53
CA ARG A 4 -16.37 -13.14 -7.13
C ARG A 4 -17.90 -13.27 -7.08
N THR A 5 -18.39 -14.47 -6.75
CA THR A 5 -19.84 -14.75 -6.63
C THR A 5 -20.44 -14.23 -5.32
N TRP A 6 -19.60 -13.98 -4.30
CA TRP A 6 -20.06 -13.53 -2.99
C TRP A 6 -20.47 -12.05 -2.95
N LEU A 7 -20.43 -11.29 -4.05
CA LEU A 7 -20.61 -9.83 -4.02
C LEU A 7 -22.03 -9.39 -3.71
N LEU A 8 -23.05 -10.14 -4.14
CA LEU A 8 -24.46 -9.77 -3.93
C LEU A 8 -24.92 -10.03 -2.50
N ALA A 9 -24.47 -11.13 -1.88
CA ALA A 9 -24.95 -11.53 -0.57
C ALA A 9 -24.73 -10.46 0.54
N PRO A 10 -23.56 -9.81 0.67
CA PRO A 10 -23.37 -8.71 1.63
C PRO A 10 -24.23 -7.49 1.32
N LEU A 11 -24.57 -7.25 0.05
CA LEU A 11 -25.41 -6.11 -0.35
C LEU A 11 -26.86 -6.34 0.08
N HIS A 12 -27.41 -7.53 -0.22
CA HIS A 12 -28.75 -7.94 0.24
C HIS A 12 -28.85 -7.89 1.77
N LEU A 13 -27.89 -8.46 2.49
CA LEU A 13 -27.88 -8.42 3.96
C LEU A 13 -27.84 -6.99 4.53
N HIS A 14 -27.10 -6.08 3.88
CA HIS A 14 -27.01 -4.69 4.36
C HIS A 14 -28.28 -3.87 4.04
N PHE A 15 -28.83 -4.02 2.83
CA PHE A 15 -29.92 -3.17 2.37
C PHE A 15 -31.32 -3.74 2.62
N ASP A 16 -31.49 -5.06 2.56
CA ASP A 16 -32.79 -5.71 2.75
C ASP A 16 -33.02 -6.04 4.24
N GLU A 17 -31.99 -6.56 4.93
CA GLU A 17 -32.06 -6.89 6.37
C GLU A 17 -31.60 -5.75 7.29
N ASN A 18 -31.19 -4.60 6.75
CA ASN A 18 -30.65 -3.44 7.50
C ASN A 18 -29.48 -3.78 8.44
N LEU A 19 -28.71 -4.82 8.15
CA LEU A 19 -27.57 -5.21 8.98
C LEU A 19 -26.41 -4.25 8.83
N ALA A 20 -25.60 -4.08 9.87
CA ALA A 20 -24.35 -3.36 9.76
C ALA A 20 -23.40 -4.06 8.76
N ARG A 21 -22.64 -3.30 7.98
CA ARG A 21 -21.73 -3.84 6.94
C ARG A 21 -20.77 -4.91 7.47
N VAL A 22 -20.27 -4.72 8.69
CA VAL A 22 -19.35 -5.66 9.34
C VAL A 22 -20.07 -6.96 9.72
N GLU A 23 -21.32 -6.86 10.18
CA GLU A 23 -22.15 -7.99 10.58
C GLU A 23 -22.56 -8.83 9.37
N ALA A 24 -22.97 -8.17 8.28
CA ALA A 24 -23.24 -8.82 7.00
C ALA A 24 -22.02 -9.63 6.49
N GLY A 25 -20.81 -9.10 6.68
CA GLY A 25 -19.57 -9.81 6.39
C GLY A 25 -19.31 -11.00 7.31
N GLY A 26 -19.51 -10.81 8.61
CA GLY A 26 -19.36 -11.85 9.63
C GLY A 26 -20.23 -13.07 9.34
N ARG A 27 -21.51 -12.86 8.99
CA ARG A 27 -22.45 -13.94 8.64
C ARG A 27 -22.03 -14.75 7.41
N LEU A 28 -21.29 -14.15 6.49
CA LEU A 28 -20.81 -14.77 5.26
C LEU A 28 -19.36 -15.29 5.36
N GLY A 29 -18.74 -15.18 6.53
CA GLY A 29 -17.33 -15.54 6.72
C GLY A 29 -16.35 -14.62 5.97
N ILE A 30 -16.78 -13.43 5.58
CA ILE A 30 -15.96 -12.47 4.83
C ILE A 30 -15.28 -11.52 5.83
N PHE A 31 -13.98 -11.28 5.62
CA PHE A 31 -13.23 -10.33 6.43
C PHE A 31 -13.85 -8.91 6.41
N LYS A 32 -13.91 -8.26 7.58
CA LYS A 32 -14.48 -6.92 7.76
C LYS A 32 -13.96 -5.88 6.76
N THR A 33 -12.66 -5.90 6.46
CA THR A 33 -12.02 -4.97 5.53
C THR A 33 -12.49 -5.19 4.11
N THR A 34 -12.64 -6.45 3.70
CA THR A 34 -13.12 -6.84 2.37
C THR A 34 -14.54 -6.34 2.13
N VAL A 35 -15.43 -6.48 3.12
CA VAL A 35 -16.80 -5.98 3.01
C VAL A 35 -16.86 -4.47 3.00
N CYS A 36 -16.10 -3.79 3.88
CA CYS A 36 -16.02 -2.33 3.85
C CYS A 36 -15.50 -1.81 2.51
N ASP A 37 -14.44 -2.41 1.96
CA ASP A 37 -13.88 -2.03 0.67
C ASP A 37 -14.86 -2.27 -0.49
N LEU A 38 -15.68 -3.34 -0.42
CA LEU A 38 -16.77 -3.58 -1.37
C LEU A 38 -17.72 -2.39 -1.43
N PHE A 39 -18.26 -1.95 -0.28
CA PHE A 39 -19.18 -0.81 -0.22
C PHE A 39 -18.53 0.50 -0.67
N VAL A 40 -17.25 0.69 -0.36
CA VAL A 40 -16.48 1.85 -0.84
C VAL A 40 -16.36 1.83 -2.36
N ARG A 41 -16.06 0.69 -2.97
CA ARG A 41 -15.99 0.53 -4.43
C ARG A 41 -17.35 0.73 -5.07
N LEU A 42 -18.42 0.19 -4.50
CA LEU A 42 -19.79 0.36 -4.98
C LEU A 42 -20.16 1.84 -5.09
N ARG A 43 -19.91 2.61 -4.02
CA ARG A 43 -20.13 4.06 -4.00
C ARG A 43 -19.27 4.78 -5.04
N LYS A 44 -18.01 4.40 -5.20
CA LYS A 44 -17.10 5.00 -6.20
C LYS A 44 -17.52 4.70 -7.63
N ALA A 45 -18.11 3.54 -7.87
CA ALA A 45 -18.66 3.17 -9.17
C ALA A 45 -19.99 3.89 -9.49
N GLY A 46 -20.52 4.68 -8.55
CA GLY A 46 -21.82 5.36 -8.71
C GLY A 46 -23.01 4.41 -8.75
N LEU A 47 -22.83 3.16 -8.31
CA LEU A 47 -23.90 2.17 -8.28
C LEU A 47 -24.75 2.39 -7.03
N SER A 48 -26.03 2.66 -7.24
CA SER A 48 -27.04 2.73 -6.18
C SER A 48 -27.71 1.37 -5.99
N TRP A 49 -28.11 1.07 -4.76
CA TRP A 49 -29.02 -0.03 -4.45
C TRP A 49 -30.47 0.47 -4.59
N PRO A 50 -31.43 -0.32 -5.12
CA PRO A 50 -31.27 -1.68 -5.66
C PRO A 50 -30.51 -1.69 -6.98
N LEU A 51 -29.70 -2.73 -7.19
CA LEU A 51 -28.99 -2.90 -8.45
C LEU A 51 -29.98 -3.11 -9.60
N PRO A 52 -29.74 -2.55 -10.81
CA PRO A 52 -30.60 -2.80 -11.96
C PRO A 52 -30.69 -4.31 -12.23
N PRO A 53 -31.88 -4.87 -12.54
CA PRO A 53 -32.06 -6.31 -12.76
C PRO A 53 -31.24 -6.86 -13.96
N ALA A 54 -30.73 -5.97 -14.83
CA ALA A 54 -29.82 -6.32 -15.93
C ALA A 54 -28.35 -6.52 -15.49
N LEU A 55 -28.02 -6.29 -14.21
CA LEU A 55 -26.67 -6.35 -13.68
C LEU A 55 -26.39 -7.71 -13.02
N SER A 56 -25.73 -8.60 -13.75
CA SER A 56 -25.28 -9.89 -13.23
C SER A 56 -24.10 -9.74 -12.25
N GLU A 57 -23.89 -10.74 -11.38
CA GLU A 57 -22.73 -10.84 -10.48
C GLU A 57 -21.39 -10.60 -11.20
N GLN A 58 -21.30 -11.12 -12.42
CA GLN A 58 -20.14 -10.97 -13.30
C GLN A 58 -19.91 -9.50 -13.68
N LYS A 59 -20.95 -8.82 -14.15
CA LYS A 59 -20.86 -7.39 -14.50
C LYS A 59 -20.54 -6.53 -13.26
N LEU A 60 -21.04 -6.91 -12.09
CA LEU A 60 -20.74 -6.23 -10.84
C LEU A 60 -19.27 -6.41 -10.44
N ASP A 61 -18.73 -7.64 -10.47
CA ASP A 61 -17.30 -7.88 -10.21
C ASP A 61 -16.42 -7.13 -11.21
N GLU A 62 -16.82 -7.11 -12.49
CA GLU A 62 -16.13 -6.32 -13.51
C GLU A 62 -16.18 -4.82 -13.23
N CYS A 63 -17.32 -4.25 -12.85
CA CYS A 63 -17.40 -2.81 -12.54
C CYS A 63 -16.59 -2.43 -11.29
N LEU A 64 -16.52 -3.31 -10.29
CA LEU A 64 -15.92 -3.00 -8.99
C LEU A 64 -14.43 -3.34 -8.89
N TYR A 65 -14.01 -4.43 -9.53
CA TYR A 65 -12.69 -5.03 -9.34
C TYR A 65 -11.89 -5.22 -10.62
N ARG A 66 -12.46 -4.99 -11.82
CA ARG A 66 -11.66 -4.98 -13.04
C ARG A 66 -10.58 -3.92 -12.87
N PRO A 67 -9.29 -4.29 -12.96
CA PRO A 67 -8.26 -3.29 -13.12
C PRO A 67 -8.59 -2.52 -14.40
N LEU A 68 -8.51 -1.19 -14.42
CA LEU A 68 -8.32 -0.42 -15.65
C LEU A 68 -6.94 -0.80 -16.24
N SER A 69 -6.80 -2.05 -16.68
CA SER A 69 -5.59 -2.64 -17.26
C SER A 69 -6.00 -3.43 -18.49
N SER A 70 -6.69 -2.73 -19.38
CA SER A 70 -6.28 -2.68 -20.77
C SER A 70 -6.66 -1.28 -21.22
N ALA A 71 -5.72 -0.34 -21.07
CA ALA A 71 -5.82 0.86 -21.89
C ALA A 71 -5.77 0.34 -23.34
N PRO A 72 -6.78 0.60 -24.19
CA PRO A 72 -6.60 0.37 -25.60
C PRO A 72 -5.38 1.18 -26.06
N PRO A 73 -4.65 0.77 -27.11
CA PRO A 73 -3.71 1.68 -27.76
C PRO A 73 -4.55 2.80 -28.38
N VAL A 74 -4.80 3.87 -27.62
CA VAL A 74 -5.52 5.03 -28.12
C VAL A 74 -4.57 5.75 -29.07
N PRO A 75 -4.95 5.96 -30.35
CA PRO A 75 -4.18 6.81 -31.24
C PRO A 75 -4.23 8.25 -30.68
N VAL A 76 -3.07 8.88 -30.68
CA VAL A 76 -2.84 10.24 -30.18
C VAL A 76 -3.82 11.20 -30.86
N VAL A 77 -4.82 11.67 -30.12
CA VAL A 77 -5.51 12.92 -30.43
C VAL A 77 -5.71 13.69 -29.14
N THR A 78 -5.12 14.88 -29.15
CA THR A 78 -5.15 15.92 -28.13
C THR A 78 -6.56 16.37 -27.81
N VAL A 79 -7.02 16.13 -26.58
CA VAL A 79 -8.02 16.99 -25.91
C VAL A 79 -7.64 17.05 -24.43
N THR A 80 -7.56 18.26 -23.91
CA THR A 80 -7.43 18.61 -22.49
C THR A 80 -8.47 17.88 -21.66
N ASP A 81 -8.04 16.95 -20.82
CA ASP A 81 -8.91 16.19 -19.93
C ASP A 81 -8.36 16.28 -18.50
N GLU A 82 -9.08 17.03 -17.66
CA GLU A 82 -8.88 17.06 -16.20
C GLU A 82 -9.16 15.67 -15.64
N LYS A 83 -8.11 14.86 -15.61
CA LYS A 83 -8.11 13.52 -15.01
C LYS A 83 -8.40 13.66 -13.52
N PRO A 84 -9.41 12.96 -12.96
CA PRO A 84 -9.65 13.03 -11.52
C PRO A 84 -8.41 12.50 -10.83
N ILE A 85 -7.76 13.36 -10.06
CA ILE A 85 -6.58 13.03 -9.28
C ILE A 85 -7.00 11.97 -8.27
N ALA A 86 -6.83 10.70 -8.65
CA ALA A 86 -6.82 9.61 -7.69
C ALA A 86 -5.82 10.04 -6.62
N ARG A 87 -6.30 10.40 -5.43
CA ARG A 87 -5.48 10.86 -4.31
C ARG A 87 -4.42 9.79 -4.09
N LYS A 88 -3.24 9.99 -4.68
CA LYS A 88 -2.08 9.13 -4.46
C LYS A 88 -1.91 9.20 -2.95
N ARG A 89 -2.09 8.08 -2.25
CA ARG A 89 -1.70 7.98 -0.84
C ARG A 89 -0.32 8.64 -0.80
N ILE A 90 -0.16 9.69 0.01
CA ILE A 90 1.12 10.36 0.19
C ILE A 90 2.08 9.24 0.59
N ARG A 91 2.84 8.73 -0.38
CA ARG A 91 3.81 7.68 -0.10
C ARG A 91 4.80 8.37 0.80
N ARG A 92 5.11 7.74 1.95
CA ARG A 92 6.05 8.30 2.92
C ARG A 92 7.26 8.86 2.15
N PRO A 93 7.73 10.08 2.47
CA PRO A 93 8.86 10.69 1.78
C PRO A 93 9.96 9.66 1.63
N ASN A 94 10.35 9.37 0.39
CA ASN A 94 11.38 8.38 0.13
C ASN A 94 12.71 8.97 0.64
N CYS A 95 13.07 8.66 1.88
CA CYS A 95 14.34 9.13 2.45
C CYS A 95 15.48 8.48 1.65
N PRO A 96 16.43 9.27 1.10
CA PRO A 96 17.51 8.73 0.30
C PRO A 96 18.37 7.78 1.12
N ARG A 97 18.94 6.74 0.49
CA ARG A 97 19.67 5.68 1.21
C ARG A 97 20.88 6.23 1.97
N ALA A 98 21.62 7.17 1.38
CA ALA A 98 22.74 7.84 2.04
C ALA A 98 22.32 8.55 3.34
N PHE A 99 21.16 9.23 3.33
CA PHE A 99 20.60 9.85 4.53
C PHE A 99 20.22 8.80 5.59
N LYS A 100 19.63 7.66 5.18
CA LYS A 100 19.34 6.55 6.11
C LYS A 100 20.60 6.01 6.77
N THR A 101 21.65 5.78 5.99
CA THR A 101 22.92 5.22 6.47
C THR A 101 23.60 6.17 7.45
N ALA A 102 23.79 7.43 7.07
CA ALA A 102 24.41 8.44 7.94
C ALA A 102 23.66 8.63 9.26
N LEU A 103 22.32 8.59 9.21
CA LEU A 103 21.50 8.74 10.42
C LEU A 103 21.56 7.51 11.33
N VAL A 104 21.65 6.32 10.74
CA VAL A 104 21.84 5.08 11.50
C VAL A 104 23.23 5.06 12.15
N GLU A 105 24.28 5.45 11.44
CA GLU A 105 25.65 5.55 11.99
C GLU A 105 25.71 6.50 13.19
N LYS A 106 25.09 7.68 13.09
CA LYS A 106 24.91 8.59 14.23
C LYS A 106 24.17 7.93 15.40
N SER A 107 23.10 7.18 15.11
CA SER A 107 22.32 6.47 16.14
C SER A 107 23.07 5.32 16.83
N LEU A 108 24.20 4.85 16.27
CA LEU A 108 25.02 3.79 16.85
C LEU A 108 26.05 4.31 17.86
N GLN A 109 26.28 5.63 17.92
CA GLN A 109 27.19 6.24 18.89
C GLN A 109 26.66 6.08 20.33
N LEU A 110 27.55 5.72 21.26
CA LEU A 110 27.22 5.54 22.68
C LEU A 110 26.66 6.85 23.27
N GLY A 111 25.56 6.75 24.02
CA GLY A 111 24.89 7.92 24.61
C GLY A 111 23.88 8.63 23.70
N THR A 112 23.71 8.20 22.44
CA THR A 112 22.75 8.83 21.52
C THR A 112 21.31 8.41 21.83
N ASN A 113 20.44 9.39 22.09
CA ASN A 113 19.00 9.16 22.18
C ASN A 113 18.39 9.10 20.76
N VAL A 114 18.03 7.88 20.33
CA VAL A 114 17.47 7.60 19.00
C VAL A 114 16.19 8.40 18.74
N ALA A 115 15.32 8.57 19.75
CA ALA A 115 14.07 9.31 19.59
C ALA A 115 14.30 10.82 19.44
N GLN A 116 15.27 11.38 20.19
CA GLN A 116 15.67 12.77 20.03
C GLN A 116 16.31 13.01 18.66
N LEU A 117 17.26 12.16 18.25
CA LEU A 117 17.90 12.23 16.94
C LEU A 117 16.87 12.17 15.80
N ALA A 118 15.87 11.32 15.90
CA ALA A 118 14.79 11.24 14.91
C ALA A 118 13.98 12.54 14.81
N ARG A 119 13.62 13.13 15.96
CA ARG A 119 12.87 14.41 16.03
C ARG A 119 13.66 15.59 15.46
N GLU A 120 14.94 15.69 15.79
CA GLU A 120 15.85 16.71 15.25
C GLU A 120 15.97 16.64 13.73
N ASN A 121 15.87 15.42 13.16
CA ASN A 121 15.92 15.19 11.72
C ASN A 121 14.53 15.15 11.06
N GLY A 122 13.47 15.48 11.80
CA GLY A 122 12.09 15.52 11.28
C GLY A 122 11.54 14.17 10.84
N ILE A 123 12.09 13.06 11.33
CA ILE A 123 11.66 11.70 11.00
C ILE A 123 10.97 11.01 12.17
N ASN A 124 10.15 10.01 11.86
CA ASN A 124 9.55 9.15 12.85
C ASN A 124 10.64 8.27 13.52
N ASP A 125 10.65 8.22 14.84
CA ASP A 125 11.58 7.43 15.66
C ASP A 125 11.52 5.93 15.33
N ASN A 126 10.33 5.37 15.15
CA ASN A 126 10.14 3.97 14.74
C ASN A 126 10.78 3.69 13.37
N LEU A 127 10.88 4.69 12.49
CA LEU A 127 11.56 4.56 11.20
C LEU A 127 13.07 4.39 11.38
N LEU A 128 13.68 5.17 12.27
CA LEU A 128 15.11 5.08 12.59
C LEU A 128 15.47 3.76 13.28
N PHE A 129 14.61 3.26 14.18
CA PHE A 129 14.76 1.92 14.77
C PHE A 129 14.74 0.82 13.72
N ASN A 130 13.78 0.86 12.78
CA ASN A 130 13.72 -0.09 11.69
C ASN A 130 14.98 -0.03 10.81
N TRP A 131 15.48 1.16 10.51
CA TRP A 131 16.72 1.31 9.75
C TRP A 131 17.92 0.75 10.50
N ARG A 132 18.05 0.99 11.80
CA ARG A 132 19.11 0.40 12.61
C ARG A 132 19.09 -1.13 12.58
N CYS A 133 17.90 -1.73 12.66
CA CYS A 133 17.74 -3.18 12.49
C CYS A 133 18.18 -3.66 11.11
N LEU A 134 17.81 -2.96 10.04
CA LEU A 134 18.22 -3.30 8.67
C LEU A 134 19.73 -3.12 8.44
N TYR A 135 20.35 -2.12 9.07
CA TYR A 135 21.79 -1.89 9.01
C TYR A 135 22.57 -3.01 9.70
N ARG A 136 22.13 -3.43 10.89
CA ARG A 136 22.70 -4.61 11.59
C ARG A 136 22.57 -5.90 10.79
N LYS A 137 21.55 -6.01 9.94
CA LYS A 137 21.33 -7.14 9.02
C LYS A 137 22.11 -7.01 7.70
N GLY A 138 22.91 -5.96 7.51
CA GLY A 138 23.65 -5.71 6.25
C GLY A 138 22.80 -5.23 5.07
N LEU A 139 21.49 -5.02 5.25
CA LEU A 139 20.56 -4.67 4.16
C LEU A 139 20.59 -3.18 3.80
N LEU A 140 21.03 -2.32 4.72
CA LEU A 140 21.15 -0.88 4.47
C LEU A 140 22.55 -0.41 4.11
N LEU A 141 23.59 -1.20 4.33
CA LEU A 141 24.92 -0.83 3.88
C LEU A 141 24.91 -0.72 2.35
N PRO A 142 25.50 0.34 1.78
CA PRO A 142 25.81 0.32 0.36
C PRO A 142 26.52 -1.01 0.09
N HIS A 143 26.10 -1.75 -0.95
CA HIS A 143 26.94 -2.78 -1.54
C HIS A 143 28.12 -1.99 -2.12
N ASN A 144 29.08 -1.62 -1.28
CA ASN A 144 30.30 -1.04 -1.75
C ASN A 144 31.05 -2.21 -2.36
N SER A 145 31.32 -2.09 -3.66
CA SER A 145 32.30 -2.87 -4.41
C SER A 145 33.70 -2.61 -3.86
N GLU A 146 33.88 -2.86 -2.58
CA GLU A 146 35.12 -2.75 -1.85
C GLU A 146 35.17 -4.01 -0.98
N LEU A 147 35.45 -5.12 -1.66
CA LEU A 147 36.24 -6.18 -1.07
C LEU A 147 37.50 -5.49 -0.54
N ALA A 148 37.46 -5.05 0.71
CA ALA A 148 38.63 -4.54 1.41
C ALA A 148 39.63 -5.69 1.43
N LEU A 149 40.55 -5.68 0.46
CA LEU A 149 41.71 -6.55 0.43
C LEU A 149 42.51 -6.18 1.68
N LEU A 150 42.36 -6.98 2.73
CA LEU A 150 43.21 -6.87 3.91
C LEU A 150 44.64 -7.15 3.44
N PRO A 151 45.61 -6.24 3.65
CA PRO A 151 46.99 -6.51 3.31
C PRO A 151 47.47 -7.70 4.15
N VAL A 152 47.77 -8.82 3.48
CA VAL A 152 48.45 -9.95 4.11
C VAL A 152 49.90 -9.52 4.29
N ILE A 153 50.27 -9.20 5.53
CA ILE A 153 51.67 -9.00 5.89
C ILE A 153 52.33 -10.38 5.90
N ARG A 154 53.18 -10.64 4.91
CA ARG A 154 54.02 -11.84 4.88
C ARG A 154 55.22 -11.59 5.79
N ASN A 155 55.16 -12.12 7.01
CA ASN A 155 56.33 -12.12 7.89
C ASN A 155 57.41 -13.00 7.23
N ALA A 156 58.57 -12.40 6.98
CA ALA A 156 59.77 -13.07 6.47
C ALA A 156 60.58 -13.67 7.61
#